data_AF-B7Q4Z3-F1
#
_entry.id   AF-B7Q4Z3-F1
#
_cell.length_a   1.000
_cell.length_b   1.000
_cell.length_c   1.000
_cell.angle_alpha   90.00
_cell.angle_beta   90.00
_cell.angle_gamma   90.00
#
_symmetry.space_group_name_H-M   'P 1'
#
loop_
_entity.id
_entity.type
_entity.pdbx_description
1 polymer ?
#
loop_
_entity_poly.entity_id
_entity_poly.type
_entity_poly.pdbx_seq_one_letter_code
_entity_poly.pdbx_strand_id
1 'polypeptide(L)'
;MRVQPLSRFWRFVERNYGAQSLQTALEGLSDVLVRTLLVAEAVLHSAPSSQAIRKMRCPKCFQLLGVDLTFNTSFYPMVTDVNGQPSFYQSPKLEDEPINGLKHRVLRDTARLLFGVRSVADDVAQAVQEAFENLGIMGLSCQISHDLCLSREDLVFLLDTRRESTQTGGFQQVRLCL
;
A
#
# COMPACT_ATOMS: atom_id res chain seq x y z
N MET A 1 24.02 -12.78 -14.17
CA MET A 1 22.54 -12.97 -14.26
C MET A 1 21.92 -11.66 -14.71
N ARG A 2 21.02 -11.70 -15.71
CA ARG A 2 20.35 -10.49 -16.19
C ARG A 2 19.09 -10.24 -15.35
N VAL A 3 18.97 -9.06 -14.74
CA VAL A 3 17.78 -8.68 -13.98
C VAL A 3 16.60 -8.52 -14.96
N GLN A 4 15.42 -9.00 -14.57
CA GLN A 4 14.23 -8.96 -15.40
C GLN A 4 13.05 -8.35 -14.63
N PRO A 5 12.13 -7.65 -15.30
CA PRO A 5 10.92 -7.16 -14.66
C PRO A 5 10.04 -8.31 -14.17
N LEU A 6 9.37 -8.11 -13.03
CA LEU A 6 8.46 -9.09 -12.44
C LEU A 6 7.31 -9.50 -13.38
N SER A 7 6.85 -8.59 -14.24
CA SER A 7 5.84 -8.90 -15.26
C SER A 7 6.26 -10.00 -16.25
N ARG A 8 7.57 -10.18 -16.48
CA ARG A 8 8.08 -11.27 -17.31
C ARG A 8 7.96 -12.62 -16.58
N PHE A 9 8.17 -12.64 -15.27
CA PHE A 9 7.96 -13.83 -14.45
C PHE A 9 6.49 -14.24 -14.45
N TRP A 10 5.56 -13.30 -14.26
CA TRP A 10 4.12 -13.59 -14.34
C TRP A 10 3.67 -14.18 -15.66
N ARG A 11 4.14 -13.61 -16.78
CA ARG A 11 3.89 -14.19 -18.10
C ARG A 11 4.49 -15.58 -18.27
N PHE A 12 5.63 -15.85 -17.64
CA PHE A 12 6.23 -17.18 -17.66
C PHE A 12 5.39 -18.19 -16.88
N VAL A 13 4.93 -17.84 -15.67
CA VAL A 13 4.07 -18.71 -14.86
C VAL A 13 2.77 -19.01 -15.59
N GLU A 14 2.07 -17.99 -16.10
CA GLU A 14 0.81 -18.17 -16.82
C GLU A 14 0.96 -19.06 -18.06
N ARG A 15 2.01 -18.83 -18.86
CA ARG A 15 2.22 -19.60 -20.10
C ARG A 15 2.60 -21.06 -19.87
N ASN A 16 3.35 -21.36 -18.81
CA ASN A 16 3.89 -22.71 -18.59
C ASN A 16 3.08 -23.54 -17.57
N TYR A 17 2.38 -22.87 -16.66
CA TYR A 17 1.66 -23.51 -15.54
C TYR A 17 0.17 -23.12 -15.49
N GLY A 18 -0.27 -22.20 -16.34
CA GLY A 18 -1.68 -21.81 -16.47
C GLY A 18 -2.10 -20.64 -15.58
N ALA A 19 -3.27 -20.09 -15.88
CA ALA A 19 -3.83 -18.92 -15.19
C ALA A 19 -4.12 -19.19 -13.71
N GLN A 20 -4.53 -20.41 -13.35
CA GLN A 20 -4.81 -20.78 -11.96
C GLN A 20 -3.55 -20.71 -11.09
N SER A 21 -2.42 -21.20 -11.58
CA SER A 21 -1.14 -21.11 -10.85
C SER A 21 -0.66 -19.66 -10.72
N LEU A 22 -0.84 -18.83 -11.75
CA LEU A 22 -0.57 -17.40 -11.65
C LEU A 22 -1.45 -16.74 -10.57
N GLN A 23 -2.75 -17.04 -10.56
CA GLN A 23 -3.67 -16.51 -9.57
C GLN A 23 -3.26 -16.91 -8.15
N THR A 24 -2.98 -18.19 -7.90
CA THR A 24 -2.50 -18.67 -6.60
C THR A 24 -1.20 -17.99 -6.17
N ALA A 25 -0.26 -17.77 -7.11
CA ALA A 25 0.99 -17.07 -6.82
C ALA A 25 0.76 -15.60 -6.43
N LEU A 26 -0.14 -14.90 -7.12
CA LEU A 26 -0.47 -13.50 -6.85
C LEU A 26 -1.26 -13.33 -5.54
N GLU A 27 -2.21 -14.21 -5.27
CA GLU A 27 -2.97 -14.23 -4.01
C GLU A 27 -2.06 -14.55 -2.83
N GLY A 28 -1.21 -15.57 -2.94
CA GLY A 28 -0.21 -15.91 -1.94
C GLY A 28 0.79 -14.77 -1.70
N LEU A 29 1.14 -14.02 -2.76
CA LEU A 29 2.02 -12.85 -2.65
C LEU A 29 1.35 -11.74 -1.84
N SER A 30 0.08 -11.44 -2.12
CA SER A 30 -0.66 -10.45 -1.34
C SER A 30 -0.79 -10.87 0.12
N ASP A 31 -1.12 -12.14 0.38
CA ASP A 31 -1.29 -12.67 1.73
C ASP A 31 0.01 -12.63 2.55
N VAL A 32 1.14 -13.06 1.98
CA VAL A 32 2.42 -13.03 2.71
C VAL A 32 2.85 -11.59 3.02
N LEU A 33 2.68 -10.66 2.08
CA LEU A 33 3.00 -9.25 2.31
C LEU A 33 2.14 -8.63 3.42
N VAL A 34 0.83 -8.88 3.39
CA VAL A 34 -0.10 -8.40 4.43
C VAL A 34 0.27 -8.99 5.79
N ARG A 35 0.50 -10.31 5.89
CA ARG A 35 0.90 -10.95 7.15
C ARG A 35 2.22 -10.40 7.70
N THR A 36 3.21 -10.19 6.83
CA THR A 36 4.49 -9.60 7.24
C THR A 36 4.29 -8.19 7.81
N LEU A 37 3.47 -7.35 7.18
CA LEU A 37 3.17 -6.01 7.66
C LEU A 37 2.37 -6.01 8.97
N LEU A 38 1.40 -6.92 9.13
CA LEU A 38 0.64 -7.07 10.38
C LEU A 38 1.53 -7.49 11.56
N VAL A 39 2.47 -8.41 11.32
CA VAL A 39 3.46 -8.78 12.34
C VAL A 39 4.35 -7.60 12.69
N ALA A 40 4.82 -6.84 11.70
CA ALA A 40 5.62 -5.64 11.94
C ALA A 40 4.85 -4.59 12.74
N GLU A 41 3.58 -4.36 12.43
CA GLU A 41 2.69 -3.48 13.19
C GLU A 41 2.57 -3.91 14.65
N ALA A 42 2.25 -5.19 14.90
CA ALA A 42 2.12 -5.74 16.26
C ALA A 42 3.41 -5.59 17.08
N VAL A 43 4.58 -5.80 16.46
CA VAL A 43 5.88 -5.61 17.11
C VAL A 43 6.15 -4.13 17.40
N LEU A 44 5.88 -3.24 16.45
CA LEU A 44 6.06 -1.80 16.62
C LEU A 44 5.13 -1.22 17.70
N HIS A 45 3.91 -1.76 17.81
CA HIS A 45 2.94 -1.34 18.81
C HIS A 45 3.25 -1.88 20.22
N SER A 46 3.82 -3.09 20.32
CA SER A 46 4.18 -3.73 21.60
C SER A 46 5.54 -3.31 22.15
N ALA A 47 6.37 -2.65 21.35
CA ALA A 47 7.69 -2.19 21.78
C ALA A 47 7.58 -1.27 23.01
N PRO A 48 8.29 -1.57 24.12
CA PRO A 48 8.20 -0.78 25.34
C PRO A 48 8.56 0.66 25.02
N SER A 49 7.70 1.59 25.47
CA SER A 49 7.81 3.01 25.16
C SER A 49 9.06 3.63 25.78
N SER A 50 10.22 3.41 25.16
CA SER A 50 11.31 4.37 25.29
C SER A 50 10.78 5.71 24.75
N GLN A 51 11.17 6.82 25.37
CA GLN A 51 10.73 8.17 24.98
C GLN A 51 10.98 8.49 23.49
N ALA A 52 11.83 7.70 22.80
CA ALA A 52 12.07 7.74 21.37
C ALA A 52 10.90 7.23 20.51
N ILE A 53 10.16 6.19 20.94
CA ILE A 53 9.08 5.58 20.14
C ILE A 53 7.77 6.36 20.26
N ARG A 54 7.50 7.04 21.39
CA ARG A 54 6.34 7.94 21.52
C ARG A 54 6.38 9.13 20.53
N LYS A 55 7.57 9.51 20.05
CA LYS A 55 7.76 10.51 18.99
C LYS A 55 7.56 9.95 17.57
N MET A 56 7.40 8.64 17.39
CA MET A 56 7.16 8.00 16.09
C MET A 56 5.69 7.96 15.66
N ARG A 57 4.77 8.57 16.41
CA ARG A 57 3.40 8.82 15.91
C ARG A 57 3.45 9.92 14.86
N CYS A 58 3.85 9.53 13.67
CA CYS A 58 3.99 10.38 12.52
C CYS A 58 2.83 10.08 11.57
N PRO A 59 1.73 10.85 11.61
CA PRO A 59 0.55 10.60 10.80
C PRO A 59 0.79 10.76 9.30
N LYS A 60 1.95 11.30 8.90
CA LYS A 60 2.37 11.48 7.50
C LYS A 60 3.66 10.75 7.16
N CYS A 61 4.08 9.80 7.99
CA CYS A 61 5.25 9.00 7.67
C CYS A 61 4.86 7.90 6.70
N PHE A 62 5.75 7.68 5.75
CA PHE A 62 5.65 6.60 4.80
C PHE A 62 6.99 5.88 4.76
N GLN A 63 6.97 4.63 4.33
CA GLN A 63 8.19 3.88 4.06
C GLN A 63 8.02 3.10 2.77
N LEU A 64 8.99 3.24 1.88
CA LEU A 64 9.08 2.43 0.67
C LEU A 64 9.98 1.23 0.97
N LEU A 65 9.39 0.04 1.03
CA LEU A 65 10.08 -1.20 1.37
C LEU A 65 10.46 -1.98 0.10
N GLY A 66 11.65 -2.57 0.10
CA GLY A 66 11.99 -3.66 -0.81
C GLY A 66 11.78 -4.99 -0.11
N VAL A 67 10.96 -5.87 -0.68
CA VAL A 67 10.73 -7.20 -0.11
C VAL A 67 11.32 -8.24 -1.05
N ASP A 68 12.27 -9.01 -0.55
CA ASP A 68 12.89 -10.10 -1.30
C ASP A 68 12.11 -11.39 -1.04
N LEU A 69 11.74 -12.06 -2.12
CA LEU A 69 10.83 -13.20 -2.12
C LEU A 69 11.40 -14.35 -2.93
N THR A 70 11.21 -15.56 -2.42
CA THR A 70 11.48 -16.79 -3.16
C THR A 70 10.19 -17.58 -3.31
N PHE A 71 9.95 -18.13 -4.49
CA PHE A 71 8.80 -19.00 -4.77
C PHE A 71 9.25 -20.47 -4.70
N ASN A 72 8.47 -21.30 -4.00
CA ASN A 72 8.68 -22.75 -4.03
C ASN A 72 8.10 -23.38 -5.32
N THR A 73 8.18 -24.71 -5.43
CA THR A 73 7.68 -25.46 -6.60
C THR A 73 6.17 -25.33 -6.82
N SER A 74 5.41 -24.98 -5.79
CA SER A 74 3.96 -24.74 -5.87
C SER A 74 3.61 -23.26 -6.05
N PHE A 75 4.59 -22.41 -6.36
CA PHE A 75 4.46 -20.95 -6.43
C PHE A 75 3.94 -20.29 -5.15
N TYR A 76 4.18 -20.91 -3.99
CA TYR A 76 3.95 -20.25 -2.72
C TYR A 76 5.14 -19.33 -2.40
N PRO A 77 4.91 -18.03 -2.14
CA PRO A 77 5.98 -17.09 -1.84
C PRO A 77 6.44 -17.19 -0.39
N MET A 78 7.75 -17.06 -0.20
CA MET A 78 8.41 -16.97 1.11
C MET A 78 9.24 -15.69 1.15
N VAL A 79 9.00 -14.85 2.16
CA VAL A 79 9.80 -13.65 2.40
C VAL A 79 11.17 -14.06 2.93
N THR A 80 12.22 -13.63 2.24
CA THR A 80 13.61 -13.90 2.64
C THR A 80 14.26 -12.69 3.30
N ASP A 81 13.91 -11.47 2.87
CA ASP A 81 14.41 -10.23 3.47
C ASP A 81 13.43 -9.08 3.27
N VAL A 82 13.52 -8.07 4.14
CA VAL A 82 12.77 -6.81 4.05
C VAL A 82 13.75 -5.64 4.21
N ASN A 83 14.03 -4.96 3.12
CA ASN A 83 14.92 -3.82 3.08
C ASN A 83 14.14 -2.51 3.25
N GLY A 84 14.45 -1.77 4.32
CA GLY A 84 13.88 -0.45 4.60
C GLY A 84 14.36 0.68 3.69
N GLN A 85 15.40 0.44 2.87
CA GLN A 85 16.04 1.39 1.96
C GLN A 85 16.40 0.69 0.63
N PRO A 86 15.41 0.35 -0.21
CA PRO A 86 15.67 -0.29 -1.49
C PRO A 86 16.53 0.59 -2.40
N SER A 87 17.47 -0.02 -3.14
CA SER A 87 18.41 0.71 -3.98
C SER A 87 17.77 1.26 -5.26
N PHE A 88 17.73 2.59 -5.36
CA PHE A 88 17.32 3.30 -6.57
C PHE A 88 18.49 3.70 -7.48
N TYR A 89 19.69 3.13 -7.26
CA TYR A 89 20.83 3.34 -8.15
C TYR A 89 20.49 2.94 -9.60
N GLN A 90 20.81 3.82 -10.54
CA GLN A 90 20.62 3.59 -11.97
C GLN A 90 21.88 3.00 -12.58
N SER A 91 21.76 1.81 -13.17
CA SER A 91 22.88 1.19 -13.89
C SER A 91 23.12 1.94 -15.19
N PRO A 92 24.38 2.29 -15.53
CA PRO A 92 24.69 2.93 -16.81
C PRO A 92 24.57 1.96 -18.00
N LYS A 93 24.35 0.66 -17.76
CA LYS A 93 24.27 -0.35 -18.82
C LYS A 93 22.93 -0.24 -19.55
N LEU A 94 22.99 -0.21 -20.89
CA LEU A 94 21.79 -0.15 -21.75
C LEU A 94 20.81 -1.30 -21.50
N GLU A 95 21.31 -2.49 -21.14
CA GLU A 95 20.49 -3.66 -20.88
C GLU A 95 19.59 -3.55 -19.63
N ASP A 96 19.92 -2.61 -18.73
CA ASP A 96 19.22 -2.32 -17.48
C ASP A 96 18.25 -1.13 -17.61
N GLU A 97 18.18 -0.48 -18.77
CA GLU A 97 17.28 0.66 -19.02
C GLU A 97 15.82 0.37 -18.61
N PRO A 98 15.23 -0.81 -18.92
CA PRO A 98 13.86 -1.10 -18.50
C PRO A 98 13.67 -1.13 -16.98
N ILE A 99 14.71 -1.55 -16.24
CA ILE A 99 14.72 -1.60 -14.77
C ILE A 99 14.93 -0.20 -14.20
N ASN A 100 15.82 0.61 -14.80
CA ASN A 100 15.99 2.01 -14.43
C ASN A 100 14.68 2.79 -14.62
N GLY A 101 13.97 2.55 -15.73
CA GLY A 101 12.65 3.12 -15.99
C GLY A 101 11.60 2.68 -14.97
N LEU A 102 11.65 1.42 -14.52
CA LEU A 102 10.77 0.92 -13.45
C LEU A 102 11.06 1.63 -12.12
N LYS A 103 12.33 1.74 -11.72
CA LYS A 103 12.75 2.47 -10.52
C LYS A 103 12.27 3.91 -10.53
N HIS A 104 12.39 4.60 -11.66
CA HIS A 104 11.90 5.96 -11.81
C HIS A 104 10.37 6.06 -11.69
N ARG A 105 9.62 5.12 -12.29
CA ARG A 105 8.16 5.07 -12.17
C ARG A 105 7.72 4.85 -10.73
N VAL A 106 8.36 3.94 -10.00
CA VAL A 106 8.08 3.68 -8.58
C VAL A 106 8.23 4.97 -7.77
N LEU A 107 9.37 5.66 -7.88
CA LEU A 107 9.60 6.92 -7.14
C LEU A 107 8.60 8.01 -7.51
N ARG A 108 8.31 8.17 -8.80
CA ARG A 108 7.35 9.17 -9.28
C ARG A 108 5.94 8.88 -8.76
N ASP A 109 5.50 7.63 -8.82
CA ASP A 109 4.16 7.23 -8.39
C ASP A 109 4.06 7.31 -6.85
N THR A 110 5.13 7.02 -6.10
CA THR A 110 5.21 7.27 -4.64
C THR A 110 5.07 8.76 -4.33
N ALA A 111 5.80 9.63 -5.02
CA ALA A 111 5.69 11.07 -4.81
C ALA A 111 4.28 11.61 -5.12
N ARG A 112 3.63 11.06 -6.15
CA ARG A 112 2.24 11.40 -6.48
C ARG A 112 1.29 10.97 -5.36
N LEU A 113 1.38 9.73 -4.90
CA LEU A 113 0.51 9.20 -3.84
C LEU A 113 0.60 10.03 -2.55
N LEU A 114 1.79 10.49 -2.19
CA LEU A 114 2.02 11.21 -0.94
C LEU A 114 1.75 12.72 -1.02
N PHE A 115 2.01 13.35 -2.17
CA PHE A 115 2.05 14.81 -2.29
C PHE A 115 1.11 15.37 -3.36
N GLY A 116 0.33 14.54 -4.04
CA GLY A 116 -0.52 15.02 -5.13
C GLY A 116 -1.65 15.90 -4.63
N VAL A 117 -1.66 17.16 -5.06
CA VAL A 117 -2.62 18.17 -4.62
C VAL A 117 -3.88 18.08 -5.48
N ARG A 118 -4.81 17.21 -5.09
CA ARG A 118 -6.16 17.15 -5.67
C ARG A 118 -7.18 17.30 -4.55
N SER A 119 -8.13 18.21 -4.74
CA SER A 119 -9.32 18.27 -3.89
C SER A 119 -10.19 17.05 -4.20
N VAL A 120 -10.60 16.36 -3.14
CA VAL A 120 -11.51 15.21 -3.19
C VAL A 120 -12.69 15.40 -2.25
N ALA A 121 -12.90 16.64 -1.77
CA ALA A 121 -13.93 16.95 -0.79
C ALA A 121 -15.33 16.63 -1.32
N ASP A 122 -15.63 17.01 -2.57
CA ASP A 122 -16.93 16.75 -3.19
C ASP A 122 -17.16 15.25 -3.38
N ASP A 123 -16.16 14.51 -3.88
CA ASP A 123 -16.20 13.06 -4.01
C ASP A 123 -16.51 12.37 -2.67
N VAL A 124 -15.84 12.80 -1.59
CA VAL A 124 -16.04 12.23 -0.25
C VAL A 124 -17.41 12.61 0.30
N ALA A 125 -17.83 13.87 0.15
CA ALA A 125 -19.13 14.32 0.61
C ALA A 125 -20.27 13.53 -0.08
N GLN A 126 -20.16 13.33 -1.39
CA GLN A 126 -21.12 12.53 -2.15
C GLN A 126 -21.14 11.07 -1.68
N ALA A 127 -19.98 10.42 -1.57
CA ALA A 127 -19.89 9.03 -1.15
C ALA A 127 -20.45 8.79 0.27
N VAL A 128 -20.23 9.74 1.17
CA VAL A 128 -20.74 9.67 2.55
C VAL A 128 -22.26 9.86 2.58
N GLN A 129 -22.80 10.78 1.79
CA GLN A 129 -24.25 10.99 1.65
C GLN A 129 -24.96 9.77 1.03
N GLU A 130 -24.32 9.09 0.08
CA GLU A 130 -24.86 7.86 -0.52
C GLU A 130 -24.82 6.65 0.44
N ALA A 131 -23.84 6.63 1.35
CA ALA A 131 -23.65 5.50 2.27
C ALA A 131 -24.51 5.59 3.54
N PHE A 132 -24.85 6.79 4.00
CA PHE A 132 -25.57 7.00 5.26
C PHE A 132 -26.69 8.03 5.09
N GLU A 133 -27.91 7.66 5.50
CA GLU A 133 -29.06 8.56 5.45
C GLU A 133 -28.98 9.65 6.53
N ASN A 134 -28.51 9.31 7.75
CA ASN A 134 -28.43 10.22 8.89
C ASN A 134 -27.02 10.29 9.47
N LEU A 135 -26.15 11.10 8.86
CA LEU A 135 -24.78 11.31 9.31
C LEU A 135 -24.64 12.50 10.27
N GLY A 136 -23.99 12.29 11.41
CA GLY A 136 -23.60 13.34 12.34
C GLY A 136 -22.13 13.74 12.23
N ILE A 137 -21.79 14.95 12.69
CA ILE A 137 -20.40 15.37 12.90
C ILE A 137 -20.19 15.60 14.39
N MET A 138 -19.19 14.91 14.97
CA MET A 138 -18.87 15.05 16.39
C MET A 138 -18.48 16.51 16.72
N GLY A 139 -19.09 17.08 17.75
CA GLY A 139 -18.85 18.46 18.19
C GLY A 139 -19.60 19.55 17.41
N LEU A 140 -20.32 19.21 16.33
CA LEU A 140 -21.19 20.14 15.61
C LEU A 140 -22.66 19.72 15.68
N SER A 141 -22.95 18.50 15.22
CA SER A 141 -24.31 18.00 15.07
C SER A 141 -24.34 16.47 15.13
N CYS A 142 -23.81 15.88 16.22
CA CYS A 142 -23.95 14.46 16.49
C CYS A 142 -25.09 14.25 17.50
N GLN A 143 -26.08 13.44 17.13
CA GLN A 143 -27.27 13.14 17.91
C GLN A 143 -27.45 11.63 17.95
N ILE A 144 -28.20 11.13 18.94
CA ILE A 144 -28.48 9.70 19.12
C ILE A 144 -29.24 9.12 17.90
N SER A 145 -29.94 9.96 17.14
CA SER A 145 -30.65 9.58 15.92
C SER A 145 -29.77 9.44 14.68
N HIS A 146 -28.48 9.78 14.74
CA HIS A 146 -27.56 9.58 13.61
C HIS A 146 -27.02 8.15 13.60
N ASP A 147 -26.94 7.55 12.41
CA ASP A 147 -26.44 6.19 12.20
C ASP A 147 -24.92 6.11 12.42
N LEU A 148 -24.22 7.19 12.11
CA LEU A 148 -22.78 7.33 12.29
C LEU A 148 -22.43 8.79 12.60
N CYS A 149 -21.52 9.00 13.54
CA CYS A 149 -20.95 10.32 13.80
C CYS A 149 -19.46 10.33 13.47
N LEU A 150 -19.08 11.14 12.48
CA LEU A 150 -17.68 11.30 12.08
C LEU A 150 -16.97 12.31 12.99
N SER A 151 -15.81 11.91 13.50
CA SER A 151 -14.84 12.82 14.09
C SER A 151 -14.08 13.60 13.01
N ARG A 152 -13.29 14.58 13.44
CA ARG A 152 -12.39 15.31 12.53
C ARG A 152 -11.32 14.37 11.96
N GLU A 153 -10.84 13.43 12.76
CA GLU A 153 -9.87 12.42 12.37
C GLU A 153 -10.43 11.49 11.28
N ASP A 154 -11.71 11.09 11.41
CA ASP A 154 -12.38 10.27 10.40
C ASP A 154 -12.52 11.02 9.06
N LEU A 155 -12.89 12.31 9.12
CA LEU A 155 -12.98 13.15 7.91
C LEU A 155 -11.63 13.30 7.22
N VAL A 156 -10.55 13.49 7.99
CA VAL A 156 -9.18 13.54 7.45
C VAL A 156 -8.82 12.20 6.81
N PHE A 157 -9.11 11.09 7.48
CA PHE A 157 -8.85 9.75 6.96
C PHE A 157 -9.59 9.47 5.65
N LEU A 158 -10.88 9.82 5.55
CA LEU A 158 -11.67 9.65 4.33
C LEU A 158 -11.13 10.49 3.18
N LEU A 159 -10.77 11.75 3.45
CA LEU A 159 -10.17 12.64 2.46
C LEU A 159 -8.81 12.13 1.97
N ASP A 160 -7.95 11.69 2.87
CA ASP A 160 -6.61 11.19 2.52
C ASP A 160 -6.71 9.85 1.77
N THR A 161 -7.54 8.91 2.25
CA THR A 161 -7.81 7.64 1.55
C THR A 161 -8.34 7.86 0.14
N ARG A 162 -9.29 8.79 -0.03
CA ARG A 162 -9.83 9.10 -1.36
C ARG A 162 -8.76 9.71 -2.25
N ARG A 163 -7.96 10.65 -1.75
CA ARG A 163 -6.85 11.26 -2.50
C ARG A 163 -5.87 10.19 -2.98
N GLU A 164 -5.40 9.33 -2.09
CA GLU A 164 -4.47 8.24 -2.39
C GLU A 164 -5.04 7.29 -3.44
N SER A 165 -6.31 6.89 -3.31
CA SER A 165 -6.97 5.98 -4.28
C SER A 165 -7.05 6.55 -5.70
N THR A 166 -7.12 7.88 -5.84
CA THR A 166 -7.12 8.54 -7.16
C THR A 166 -5.72 8.74 -7.75
N GLN A 167 -4.66 8.47 -6.98
CA GLN A 167 -3.27 8.79 -7.32
C GLN A 167 -2.32 7.58 -7.18
N THR A 168 -2.86 6.36 -7.17
CA THR A 168 -2.10 5.12 -6.96
C THR A 168 -1.07 4.83 -8.07
N GLY A 169 -1.29 5.29 -9.30
CA GLY A 169 -0.40 4.98 -10.41
C GLY A 169 -0.24 3.48 -10.63
N GLY A 170 0.99 2.97 -10.57
CA GLY A 170 1.27 1.53 -10.63
C GLY A 170 1.07 0.76 -9.32
N PHE A 171 0.77 1.43 -8.19
CA PHE A 171 0.53 0.78 -6.91
C PHE A 171 -0.88 0.17 -6.85
N GLN A 172 -0.99 -0.89 -6.06
CA GLN A 172 -2.28 -1.52 -5.73
C GLN A 172 -2.42 -1.56 -4.22
N GLN A 173 -3.61 -1.24 -3.74
CA GLN A 173 -3.93 -1.39 -2.33
C GLN A 173 -4.07 -2.86 -2.00
N VAL A 174 -3.19 -3.36 -1.13
CA VAL A 174 -3.37 -4.67 -0.50
C VAL A 174 -4.35 -4.50 0.66
N ARG A 175 -5.39 -5.34 0.73
CA ARG A 175 -6.39 -5.25 1.79
C ARG A 175 -5.75 -5.68 3.10
N LEU A 176 -5.59 -4.75 4.02
CA LEU A 176 -5.47 -5.07 5.45
C LEU A 176 -6.91 -5.33 5.93
N CYS A 177 -7.22 -6.59 6.23
CA CYS A 177 -8.46 -6.89 6.96
C CYS A 177 -8.29 -6.35 8.38
N LEU A 178 -9.00 -5.26 8.69
CA LEU A 178 -9.31 -4.84 10.05
C LEU A 178 -10.83 -4.95 10.23
#